data_AF-A0A0Q7RYG1-F1
#
_entry.id   AF-A0A0Q7RYG1-F1
#
_cell.length_a   1.000
_cell.length_b   1.000
_cell.length_c   1.000
_cell.angle_alpha   90.00
_cell.angle_beta   90.00
_cell.angle_gamma   90.00
#
_symmetry.space_group_name_H-M   'P 1'
#
loop_
_entity.id
_entity.type
_entity.pdbx_description
1 polymer ?
#
loop_
_entity_poly.entity_id
_entity_poly.type
_entity_poly.pdbx_seq_one_letter_code
_entity_poly.pdbx_strand_id
1 'polypeptide(L)'
;MKTSLDHLPTLKRLALHRVVDVLRAAFAEATSAYVKARYSRHYRISAEELTYLTERVAALRDAVEAVCQDHLEGLRAAEAHAS
;
A
#
# COMPACT_ATOMS: atom_id res chain seq x y z
N MET A 1 22.88 -2.35 10.22
CA MET A 1 21.74 -2.98 9.53
C MET A 1 20.62 -3.27 10.53
N LYS A 2 19.56 -2.47 10.55
CA LYS A 2 18.34 -2.75 11.33
C LYS A 2 17.13 -2.65 10.39
N THR A 3 17.00 -3.64 9.53
CA THR A 3 15.86 -3.87 8.63
C THR A 3 14.68 -4.54 9.35
N SER A 4 14.69 -4.57 10.68
CA SER A 4 13.56 -5.09 11.46
C SER A 4 12.73 -3.94 12.02
N LEU A 5 11.42 -3.98 11.77
CA LEU A 5 10.42 -3.09 12.38
C LEU A 5 10.33 -3.26 13.91
N ASP A 6 11.11 -4.15 14.52
CA ASP A 6 11.08 -4.46 15.95
C ASP A 6 11.46 -3.31 16.87
N HIS A 7 12.13 -2.29 16.33
CA HIS A 7 12.45 -1.06 17.05
C HIS A 7 11.25 -0.13 17.21
N LEU A 8 10.14 -0.38 16.51
CA LEU A 8 8.93 0.44 16.61
C LEU A 8 8.08 0.03 17.83
N PRO A 9 7.51 1.00 18.54
CA PRO A 9 6.50 0.77 19.57
C PRO A 9 5.39 -0.16 19.05
N THR A 10 4.93 -1.09 19.86
CA THR A 10 3.97 -2.15 19.48
C THR A 10 2.72 -1.61 18.80
N LEU A 11 2.19 -0.48 19.26
CA LEU A 11 1.04 0.20 18.64
C LEU A 11 1.30 0.61 17.18
N LYS A 12 2.51 1.12 16.87
CA LYS A 12 2.88 1.50 15.51
C LYS A 12 3.03 0.29 14.59
N ARG A 13 3.58 -0.81 15.09
CA ARG A 13 3.65 -2.08 14.34
C ARG A 13 2.27 -2.64 14.02
N LEU A 14 1.35 -2.66 14.99
CA LEU A 14 -0.02 -3.13 14.78
C LEU A 14 -0.78 -2.25 13.77
N ALA A 15 -0.63 -0.92 13.87
CA ALA A 15 -1.22 -0.01 12.90
C ALA A 15 -0.67 -0.23 11.48
N LEU A 16 0.66 -0.38 11.34
CA LEU A 16 1.29 -0.68 10.05
C LEU A 16 0.81 -2.02 9.49
N HIS A 17 0.72 -3.06 10.31
CA HIS A 17 0.23 -4.36 9.88
C HIS A 17 -1.20 -4.27 9.38
N ARG A 18 -2.06 -3.57 10.13
CA ARG A 18 -3.46 -3.34 9.74
C ARG A 18 -3.57 -2.57 8.42
N VAL A 19 -2.74 -1.54 8.24
CA VAL A 19 -2.66 -0.79 6.99
C VAL A 19 -2.27 -1.72 5.85
N VAL A 20 -1.20 -2.50 6.00
CA VAL A 20 -0.76 -3.47 4.98
C VAL A 20 -1.85 -4.49 4.64
N ASP A 21 -2.58 -4.99 5.63
CA ASP A 21 -3.67 -5.95 5.42
C ASP A 21 -4.83 -5.32 4.62
N VAL A 22 -5.22 -4.09 4.97
CA VAL A 22 -6.25 -3.32 4.23
C VAL A 22 -5.81 -3.07 2.79
N LEU A 23 -4.54 -2.71 2.59
CA LEU A 23 -3.97 -2.45 1.27
C LEU A 23 -3.94 -3.72 0.41
N ARG A 24 -3.52 -4.85 0.97
CA ARG A 24 -3.53 -6.15 0.27
C ARG A 24 -4.94 -6.57 -0.11
N ALA A 25 -5.92 -6.39 0.78
CA ALA A 25 -7.31 -6.70 0.49
C ALA A 25 -7.87 -5.84 -0.66
N ALA A 26 -7.64 -4.52 -0.61
CA ALA A 26 -8.08 -3.60 -1.67
C ALA A 26 -7.42 -3.92 -3.02
N PHE A 27 -6.13 -4.28 -3.01
CA PHE A 27 -5.42 -4.68 -4.24
C PHE A 27 -5.95 -6.00 -4.81
N ALA A 28 -6.24 -6.98 -3.96
CA ALA A 28 -6.83 -8.25 -4.38
C ALA A 28 -8.22 -8.05 -5.00
N GLU A 29 -9.03 -7.14 -4.44
CA GLU A 29 -10.33 -6.78 -4.99
C GLU A 29 -10.22 -6.12 -6.36
N ALA A 30 -9.34 -5.13 -6.51
CA ALA A 30 -9.07 -4.48 -7.80
C ALA A 30 -8.53 -5.46 -8.85
N THR A 31 -7.66 -6.39 -8.44
CA THR A 31 -7.11 -7.41 -9.35
C THR A 31 -8.19 -8.42 -9.76
N SER A 32 -9.05 -8.82 -8.82
CA SER A 32 -10.20 -9.69 -9.12
C SER A 32 -11.18 -9.01 -10.07
N ALA A 33 -11.46 -7.72 -9.87
CA ALA A 33 -12.26 -6.91 -10.78
C ALA A 33 -11.66 -6.87 -12.19
N TYR A 34 -10.35 -6.64 -12.32
CA TYR A 34 -9.64 -6.67 -13.60
C TYR A 34 -9.75 -8.03 -14.31
N VAL A 35 -9.52 -9.13 -13.60
CA VAL A 35 -9.63 -10.49 -14.15
C VAL A 35 -11.06 -10.80 -14.59
N LYS A 36 -12.05 -10.45 -13.76
CA LYS A 36 -13.47 -10.66 -14.08
C LYS A 36 -13.91 -9.81 -15.27
N ALA A 37 -13.47 -8.55 -15.36
CA ALA A 37 -13.75 -7.70 -16.52
C ALA A 37 -13.20 -8.28 -17.83
N ARG A 38 -12.05 -8.95 -17.77
CA ARG A 38 -11.41 -9.53 -18.96
C ARG A 38 -11.96 -10.90 -19.36
N TYR A 39 -12.39 -11.71 -18.40
CA TYR A 39 -12.71 -13.13 -18.65
C TYR A 39 -14.15 -13.54 -18.29
N SER A 40 -14.95 -12.66 -17.67
CA SER A 40 -16.35 -12.95 -17.33
C SER A 40 -17.32 -12.15 -18.18
N ARG A 41 -18.19 -12.88 -18.89
CA ARG A 41 -19.25 -12.32 -19.76
C ARG A 41 -20.35 -11.58 -18.97
N HIS A 42 -20.40 -11.79 -17.66
CA HIS A 42 -21.43 -11.25 -16.76
C HIS A 42 -20.88 -10.23 -15.76
N TYR A 43 -19.58 -9.91 -15.82
CA TYR A 43 -19.03 -8.89 -14.94
C TYR A 43 -19.54 -7.51 -15.33
N ARG A 44 -20.17 -6.82 -14.39
CA ARG A 44 -20.55 -5.42 -14.49
C ARG A 44 -19.96 -4.69 -13.30
N ILE A 45 -19.43 -3.51 -13.55
CA ILE A 45 -18.98 -2.56 -12.53
C ILE A 45 -19.67 -1.23 -12.84
N SER A 46 -20.23 -0.59 -11.82
CA SER A 46 -20.84 0.73 -11.97
C SER A 46 -19.75 1.82 -12.05
N ALA A 47 -20.13 3.00 -12.54
CA ALA A 47 -19.24 4.15 -12.53
C ALA A 47 -18.86 4.57 -11.09
N GLU A 48 -19.78 4.45 -10.12
CA GLU A 48 -19.48 4.73 -8.72
C GLU A 48 -18.48 3.72 -8.15
N GLU A 49 -18.66 2.42 -8.42
CA GLU A 49 -17.74 1.38 -7.97
C GLU A 49 -16.33 1.57 -8.55
N LEU A 50 -16.23 1.93 -9.83
CA LEU A 50 -14.95 2.21 -10.48
C LEU A 50 -14.27 3.47 -9.91
N THR A 51 -15.05 4.51 -9.61
CA THR A 51 -14.54 5.74 -9.00
C THR A 51 -14.00 5.45 -7.60
N TYR A 52 -14.76 4.72 -6.78
CA TYR A 52 -14.35 4.30 -5.44
C TYR A 52 -13.05 3.49 -5.47
N LEU A 53 -12.95 2.50 -6.37
CA LEU A 53 -11.72 1.71 -6.51
C LEU A 53 -10.53 2.57 -6.93
N THR A 54 -10.74 3.52 -7.84
CA THR A 54 -9.69 4.43 -8.32
C THR A 54 -9.15 5.32 -7.19
N GLU A 55 -10.04 5.90 -6.39
CA GLU A 55 -9.67 6.71 -5.22
C GLU A 55 -8.88 5.90 -4.18
N ARG A 56 -9.33 4.66 -3.91
CA ARG A 56 -8.65 3.74 -2.99
C ARG A 56 -7.25 3.36 -3.48
N VAL A 57 -7.09 3.09 -4.78
CA VAL A 57 -5.79 2.78 -5.39
C VAL A 57 -4.87 4.00 -5.38
N ALA A 58 -5.40 5.20 -5.63
CA ALA A 58 -4.62 6.44 -5.53
C ALA A 58 -4.11 6.67 -4.11
N ALA A 59 -4.99 6.56 -3.10
CA ALA A 59 -4.59 6.70 -1.69
C ALA A 59 -3.54 5.66 -1.27
N LEU A 60 -3.65 4.43 -1.77
CA LEU A 60 -2.64 3.38 -1.56
C LEU A 60 -1.29 3.78 -2.18
N ARG A 61 -1.28 4.22 -3.45
CA ARG A 61 -0.05 4.65 -4.13
C ARG A 61 0.64 5.75 -3.34
N ASP A 62 -0.09 6.78 -2.94
CA ASP A 62 0.47 7.95 -2.25
C ASP A 62 1.04 7.55 -0.87
N ALA A 63 0.36 6.65 -0.15
CA ALA A 63 0.85 6.12 1.12
C ALA A 63 2.13 5.29 0.96
N VAL A 64 2.21 4.46 -0.10
CA VAL A 64 3.41 3.67 -0.39
C VAL A 64 4.57 4.59 -0.78
N GLU A 65 4.31 5.60 -1.61
CA GLU A 65 5.32 6.58 -2.01
C GLU A 65 5.92 7.30 -0.79
N ALA A 66 5.08 7.81 0.11
CA ALA A 66 5.53 8.48 1.32
C ALA A 66 6.41 7.57 2.19
N VAL A 67 5.99 6.32 2.44
CA VAL A 67 6.77 5.36 3.23
C VAL A 67 8.11 5.03 2.57
N CYS A 68 8.14 4.88 1.25
CA CYS A 68 9.38 4.64 0.51
C CYS A 68 10.31 5.85 0.56
N GLN A 69 9.77 7.07 0.42
CA GLN A 69 10.54 8.32 0.51
C GLN A 69 11.16 8.49 1.90
N ASP A 70 10.36 8.35 2.96
CA ASP A 70 10.83 8.39 4.36
C ASP A 70 11.97 7.38 4.61
N HIS A 71 11.83 6.16 4.06
CA HIS A 71 12.86 5.14 4.21
C HIS A 71 14.17 5.51 3.48
N LEU A 72 14.07 6.00 2.25
CA LEU A 72 15.24 6.43 1.47
C LEU A 72 15.96 7.61 2.11
N GLU A 73 15.23 8.58 2.65
CA GLU A 73 15.80 9.70 3.39
C GLU A 73 16.52 9.23 4.65
N GLY A 74 15.92 8.30 5.40
CA GLY A 74 16.56 7.68 6.56
C GLY A 74 17.87 6.95 6.21
N LEU A 75 17.91 6.25 5.07
CA LEU A 75 19.13 5.59 4.59
C LEU A 75 20.22 6.61 4.21
N ARG A 76 19.88 7.66 3.46
CA ARG A 76 20.82 8.73 3.09
C ARG A 76 21.38 9.45 4.32
N ALA A 77 20.53 9.73 5.32
CA ALA A 77 20.97 10.32 6.57
C ALA A 77 21.94 9.39 7.31
N ALA A 78 21.64 8.09 7.40
CA ALA A 78 22.52 7.12 8.05
C ALA A 78 23.89 7.00 7.34
N GLU A 79 23.92 7.07 6.00
CA GLU A 79 25.16 7.10 5.22
C GLU A 79 25.99 8.37 5.48
N ALA A 80 25.33 9.54 5.53
CA ALA A 80 26.01 10.82 5.78
C ALA A 80 26.63 10.92 7.19
N HIS A 81 26.07 10.21 8.18
CA HIS A 81 26.64 10.17 9.54
C HIS A 81 27.74 9.11 9.70
N ALA A 82 27.88 8.20 8.74
CA ALA A 82 28.88 7.13 8.76
C ALA A 82 30.15 7.47 7.94
N SER A 83 30.13 8.58 7.19
CA SER A 83 31.27 9.12 6.44
C SER A 83 31.88 10.34 7.12
#